data_AF-A0A953YW37-F1
#
_entry.id   AF-A0A953YW37-F1
#
_cell.length_a   1.000
_cell.length_b   1.000
_cell.length_c   1.000
_cell.angle_alpha   90.00
_cell.angle_beta   90.00
_cell.angle_gamma   90.00
#
_symmetry.space_group_name_H-M   'P 1'
#
loop_
_entity.id
_entity.type
_entity.pdbx_description
1 polymer ?
#
loop_
_entity_poly.entity_id
_entity_poly.type
_entity_poly.pdbx_seq_one_letter_code
_entity_poly.pdbx_strand_id
1 'polypeptide(L)'
;CRPEFIESFEKLANLATREGVEGREIKLHAPLIKLTKAEIIQQGVRLGVDYSLTHSCYDPIGSQACGRCDSCRLRRLGFEQAGLPDPTVYSE
;
A
#
# COMPACT_ATOMS: atom_id res chain seq x y z
N CYS A 1 6.82 5.47 2.53
CA CYS A 1 7.20 6.89 2.31
C CYS A 1 7.26 7.60 3.65
N ARG A 2 8.11 8.61 3.80
CA ARG A 2 8.21 9.41 5.03
C ARG A 2 7.22 10.58 4.98
N PRO A 3 6.51 10.94 6.06
CA PRO A 3 5.58 12.07 6.07
C PRO A 3 6.20 13.38 5.55
N GLU A 4 7.44 13.67 5.95
CA GLU A 4 8.18 14.88 5.57
C GLU A 4 8.43 14.95 4.06
N PHE A 5 8.60 13.79 3.42
CA PHE A 5 8.72 13.73 1.96
C PHE A 5 7.40 14.10 1.28
N ILE A 6 6.27 13.61 1.80
CA ILE A 6 4.95 13.91 1.23
C ILE A 6 4.62 15.39 1.40
N GLU A 7 4.84 15.95 2.58
CA GLU A 7 4.64 17.38 2.85
C GLU A 7 5.52 18.27 1.97
N SER A 8 6.80 17.89 1.80
CA SER A 8 7.73 18.62 0.93
C SER A 8 7.31 18.52 -0.54
N PHE A 9 6.85 17.35 -0.98
CA PHE A 9 6.41 17.14 -2.35
C PHE A 9 5.09 17.87 -2.66
N GLU A 10 4.17 17.97 -1.69
CA GLU A 10 2.94 18.76 -1.83
C GLU A 10 3.26 20.25 -2.03
N LYS A 11 4.17 20.80 -1.23
CA LYS A 11 4.65 22.19 -1.40
C LYS A 11 5.28 22.39 -2.77
N LEU A 12 6.13 21.46 -3.21
CA LEU A 12 6.75 21.50 -4.53
C LEU A 12 5.70 21.45 -5.64
N ALA A 13 4.71 20.56 -5.54
CA ALA A 13 3.66 20.41 -6.54
C ALA A 13 2.83 21.70 -6.68
N ASN A 14 2.51 22.36 -5.57
CA ASN A 14 1.78 23.62 -5.57
C ASN A 14 2.61 24.79 -6.15
N LEU A 15 3.94 24.79 -5.95
CA LEU A 15 4.83 25.81 -6.52
C LEU A 15 5.10 25.58 -8.01
N ALA A 16 5.22 24.32 -8.45
CA ALA A 16 5.69 23.96 -9.77
C ALA A 16 4.57 23.81 -10.82
N THR A 17 3.29 23.89 -10.41
CA THR A 17 2.15 23.70 -11.32
C THR A 17 1.32 24.96 -11.44
N ARG A 18 0.80 25.21 -12.66
CA ARG A 18 -0.10 26.34 -12.93
C ARG A 18 -1.32 26.33 -12.01
N GLU A 19 -1.95 25.16 -11.82
CA GLU A 19 -3.12 25.03 -10.94
C GLU A 19 -2.79 25.47 -9.51
N GLY A 20 -1.65 25.05 -8.98
CA GLY A 20 -1.18 25.47 -7.65
C GLY A 20 -0.95 26.97 -7.53
N VAL A 21 -0.26 27.60 -8.50
CA VAL A 21 -0.03 29.06 -8.48
C VAL A 21 -1.29 29.90 -8.76
N GLU A 22 -2.27 29.35 -9.46
CA GLU A 22 -3.59 29.99 -9.70
C GLU A 22 -4.58 29.76 -8.54
N GLY A 23 -4.12 29.18 -7.42
CA GLY A 23 -4.89 29.06 -6.17
C GLY A 23 -5.73 27.78 -6.06
N ARG A 24 -5.58 26.83 -7.00
CA ARG A 24 -6.17 25.49 -6.88
C ARG A 24 -5.18 24.55 -6.24
N GLU A 25 -5.23 24.53 -4.91
CA GLU A 25 -4.33 23.71 -4.09
C GLU A 25 -4.40 22.23 -4.47
N ILE A 26 -3.25 21.66 -4.83
CA ILE A 26 -3.05 20.22 -4.97
C ILE A 26 -2.81 19.65 -3.58
N LYS A 27 -3.65 18.69 -3.19
CA LYS A 27 -3.53 17.97 -1.93
C LYS A 27 -3.10 16.52 -2.13
N LEU A 28 -2.06 16.10 -1.44
CA LEU A 28 -1.54 14.74 -1.45
C LEU A 28 -2.13 13.95 -0.29
N HIS A 29 -2.93 12.95 -0.64
CA HIS A 29 -3.49 12.02 0.34
C HIS A 29 -2.60 10.78 0.45
N ALA A 30 -1.99 10.60 1.63
CA ALA A 30 -1.24 9.39 1.99
C ALA A 30 -1.92 8.65 3.15
N PRO A 31 -3.17 8.14 2.97
CA PRO A 31 -4.00 7.64 4.08
C PRO A 31 -3.40 6.43 4.82
N LEU A 32 -2.51 5.69 4.16
CA LEU A 32 -1.88 4.49 4.73
C LEU A 32 -0.55 4.78 5.44
N ILE A 33 -0.02 6.01 5.38
CA ILE A 33 1.38 6.29 5.75
C ILE A 33 1.71 6.03 7.22
N LYS A 34 0.72 6.14 8.11
CA LYS A 34 0.86 5.88 9.55
C LYS A 34 0.42 4.48 9.94
N LEU A 35 -0.11 3.69 9.00
CA LEU A 35 -0.63 2.37 9.26
C LEU A 35 0.46 1.31 9.09
N THR A 36 0.52 0.38 10.02
CA THR A 36 1.22 -0.88 9.87
C THR A 36 0.58 -1.74 8.77
N LYS A 37 1.28 -2.76 8.28
CA LYS A 37 0.73 -3.67 7.27
C LYS A 37 -0.54 -4.40 7.77
N ALA A 38 -0.57 -4.76 9.05
CA ALA A 38 -1.73 -5.37 9.69
C ALA A 38 -2.94 -4.42 9.70
N GLU A 39 -2.75 -3.16 10.10
CA GLU A 39 -3.81 -2.14 10.08
C GLU A 39 -4.31 -1.84 8.66
N ILE A 40 -3.41 -1.84 7.66
CA ILE A 40 -3.81 -1.71 6.25
C ILE A 40 -4.71 -2.87 5.83
N ILE A 41 -4.38 -4.10 6.24
CA ILE A 41 -5.18 -5.31 5.94
C ILE A 41 -6.55 -5.23 6.62
N GLN A 42 -6.59 -4.89 7.90
CA GLN A 42 -7.84 -4.73 8.65
C GLN A 42 -8.73 -3.64 8.03
N GLN A 43 -8.14 -2.51 7.63
CA GLN A 43 -8.86 -1.43 6.98
C GLN A 43 -9.41 -1.84 5.61
N GLY A 44 -8.65 -2.59 4.81
CA GLY A 44 -9.14 -3.12 3.54
C GLY A 44 -10.30 -4.10 3.73
N VAL A 45 -10.21 -5.02 4.68
CA VAL A 45 -11.32 -5.94 4.99
C VAL A 45 -12.56 -5.18 5.46
N ARG A 46 -12.40 -4.18 6.33
CA ARG A 46 -13.50 -3.29 6.77
C ARG A 46 -14.18 -2.57 5.60
N LEU A 47 -13.40 -2.19 4.58
CA LEU A 47 -13.91 -1.54 3.37
C LEU A 47 -14.45 -2.51 2.32
N GLY A 48 -14.43 -3.83 2.58
CA GLY A 48 -14.92 -4.86 1.66
C GLY A 48 -13.96 -5.20 0.52
N VAL A 49 -12.65 -4.96 0.69
CA VAL A 49 -11.64 -5.35 -0.30
C VAL A 49 -11.52 -6.88 -0.35
N ASP A 50 -11.70 -7.44 -1.54
CA ASP A 50 -11.37 -8.83 -1.80
C ASP A 50 -9.86 -8.99 -2.04
N TYR A 51 -9.15 -9.45 -1.00
CA TYR A 51 -7.71 -9.64 -1.06
C TYR A 51 -7.26 -10.77 -1.97
N SER A 52 -8.16 -11.67 -2.42
CA SER A 52 -7.84 -12.72 -3.39
C SER A 52 -7.56 -12.16 -4.79
N LEU A 53 -8.09 -10.97 -5.09
CA LEU A 53 -7.87 -10.26 -6.36
C LEU A 53 -6.60 -9.40 -6.36
N THR A 54 -5.89 -9.32 -5.22
CA THR A 54 -4.72 -8.46 -5.07
C THR A 54 -3.42 -9.23 -5.28
N HIS A 55 -2.42 -8.59 -5.87
CA HIS A 55 -1.09 -9.17 -6.05
C HIS A 55 -0.01 -8.28 -5.41
N SER A 56 0.92 -8.89 -4.68
CA SER A 56 2.04 -8.17 -4.05
C SER A 56 3.41 -8.73 -4.43
N CYS A 57 3.48 -9.97 -4.92
CA CYS A 57 4.74 -10.65 -5.20
C CYS A 57 5.55 -9.93 -6.27
N TYR A 58 6.88 -9.90 -6.10
CA TYR A 58 7.80 -9.30 -7.07
C TYR A 58 8.27 -10.27 -8.16
N ASP A 59 8.21 -11.58 -7.91
CA ASP A 59 8.76 -12.62 -8.79
C ASP A 59 7.82 -13.83 -8.87
N PRO A 60 6.57 -13.68 -9.35
CA PRO A 60 5.56 -14.75 -9.32
C PRO A 60 5.95 -15.95 -10.18
N ILE A 61 5.54 -17.16 -9.74
CA ILE A 61 5.65 -18.40 -10.54
C ILE A 61 4.29 -18.65 -11.20
N GLY A 62 4.17 -18.27 -12.45
CA GLY A 62 2.86 -18.26 -13.14
C GLY A 62 1.92 -17.25 -12.48
N SER A 63 0.75 -17.72 -12.02
CA SER A 63 -0.21 -16.89 -11.27
C SER A 63 0.03 -16.88 -9.76
N GLN A 64 0.95 -17.69 -9.25
CA GLN A 64 1.17 -17.86 -7.82
C GLN A 64 2.25 -16.91 -7.30
N ALA A 65 2.07 -16.44 -6.06
CA ALA A 65 3.09 -15.65 -5.39
C ALA A 65 4.28 -16.55 -4.98
N CYS A 66 5.52 -16.08 -5.14
CA CYS A 66 6.70 -16.93 -4.95
C CYS A 66 6.99 -17.37 -3.52
N GLY A 67 6.33 -16.78 -2.51
CA GLY A 67 6.51 -17.13 -1.10
C GLY A 67 7.82 -16.64 -0.46
N ARG A 68 8.86 -16.35 -1.25
CA ARG A 68 10.22 -16.07 -0.77
C ARG A 68 10.70 -14.62 -0.88
N CYS A 69 10.11 -13.78 -1.73
CA CYS A 69 10.50 -12.38 -1.84
C CYS A 69 10.04 -11.56 -0.62
N ASP A 70 10.68 -10.42 -0.38
CA ASP A 70 10.35 -9.59 0.80
C ASP A 70 8.90 -9.13 0.83
N SER A 71 8.29 -8.86 -0.33
CA SER A 71 6.87 -8.54 -0.41
C SER A 71 5.97 -9.70 0.02
N CYS A 72 6.31 -10.94 -0.34
CA CYS A 72 5.59 -12.13 0.12
C CYS A 72 5.70 -12.28 1.64
N ARG A 73 6.91 -12.12 2.20
CA ARG A 73 7.14 -12.20 3.65
C ARG A 73 6.36 -11.13 4.42
N LEU A 74 6.43 -9.88 3.98
CA LEU A 74 5.70 -8.77 4.57
C LEU A 74 4.19 -8.96 4.48
N ARG A 75 3.70 -9.52 3.37
CA ARG A 75 2.28 -9.84 3.21
C ARG A 75 1.85 -10.91 4.21
N ARG A 76 2.52 -12.06 4.25
CA ARG A 76 2.21 -13.16 5.19
C ARG A 76 2.19 -12.65 6.63
N LEU A 77 3.25 -11.95 7.05
CA LEU A 77 3.36 -11.37 8.40
C LEU A 77 2.22 -10.37 8.67
N GLY A 78 1.87 -9.56 7.67
CA GLY A 78 0.76 -8.61 7.80
C GLY A 78 -0.58 -9.28 8.06
N PHE A 79 -0.90 -10.36 7.33
CA PHE A 79 -2.15 -11.12 7.54
C PHE A 79 -2.15 -11.85 8.88
N GLU A 80 -1.03 -12.47 9.24
CA GLU A 80 -0.83 -13.11 10.54
C GLU A 80 -1.05 -12.13 11.70
N GLN A 81 -0.39 -10.96 11.66
CA GLN A 81 -0.54 -9.91 12.68
C GLN A 81 -1.94 -9.28 12.67
N ALA A 82 -2.61 -9.25 11.53
CA ALA A 82 -3.99 -8.79 11.44
C ALA A 82 -5.01 -9.78 12.03
N GLY A 83 -4.60 -11.03 12.31
CA GLY A 83 -5.48 -12.11 12.76
C GLY A 83 -6.45 -12.59 11.67
N LEU A 84 -6.06 -12.44 10.39
CA LEU A 84 -6.91 -12.74 9.23
C LEU A 84 -6.23 -13.76 8.31
N PRO A 85 -7.00 -14.66 7.67
CA PRO A 85 -6.44 -15.59 6.70
C PRO A 85 -5.92 -14.84 5.46
N ASP A 86 -4.71 -15.17 5.01
CA ASP A 86 -4.19 -14.67 3.74
C ASP A 86 -4.76 -15.51 2.58
N PRO A 87 -5.55 -14.94 1.66
CA PRO A 87 -6.11 -15.68 0.52
C PRO A 87 -5.10 -15.95 -0.60
N THR A 88 -3.83 -15.53 -0.45
CA THR A 88 -2.83 -15.67 -1.50
C THR A 88 -2.46 -17.13 -1.75
N VAL A 89 -2.46 -17.53 -3.03
CA VAL A 89 -1.90 -18.80 -3.45
C VAL A 89 -0.39 -18.65 -3.66
N TYR A 90 0.38 -19.37 -2.86
CA TYR A 90 1.84 -19.37 -2.91
C TYR A 90 2.38 -20.62 -3.59
N SER A 91 3.47 -20.46 -4.34
CA SER A 91 4.17 -21.58 -5.01
C SER A 91 5.10 -22.37 -4.10
N GLU A 92 5.58 -21.75 -3.00
CA GLU A 92 6.49 -22.31 -2.00
C GLU A 92 6.04 -21.96 -0.58
#